data_AF-A0AA37QKT7-F1
#
_entry.id   AF-A0AA37QKT7-F1
#
_cell.length_a   1.000
_cell.length_b   1.000
_cell.length_c   1.000
_cell.angle_alpha   90.00
_cell.angle_beta   90.00
_cell.angle_gamma   90.00
#
_symmetry.space_group_name_H-M   'P 1'
#
loop_
_entity.id
_entity.type
_entity.pdbx_description
1 polymer ?
#
loop_
_entity_poly.entity_id
_entity_poly.type
_entity_poly.pdbx_seq_one_letter_code
_entity_poly.pdbx_strand_id
1 'polypeptide(L)' 'MEAAIDRIMHTYDLLANRTAAASDEARRKVSAYIKTLFEAGERDPHRLTVCGLTYLRQLDGRVDPVKAGYTGL' A
#
# COMPACT_ATOMS: atom_id res chain seq x y z
N MET A 1 -13.71 -4.39 -1.15
CA MET A 1 -12.95 -3.18 -0.78
C MET A 1 -12.37 -3.31 0.61
N GLU A 2 -13.19 -3.41 1.66
CA GLU A 2 -12.71 -3.46 3.06
C GLU A 2 -11.78 -4.63 3.35
N ALA A 3 -12.10 -5.83 2.84
CA ALA A 3 -11.22 -7.00 2.97
C ALA A 3 -9.83 -6.79 2.35
N ALA A 4 -9.70 -5.96 1.31
CA ALA A 4 -8.41 -5.64 0.70
C ALA A 4 -7.61 -4.69 1.61
N ILE A 5 -8.27 -3.67 2.17
CA ILE A 5 -7.69 -2.70 3.11
C ILE A 5 -7.21 -3.41 4.38
N ASP A 6 -8.01 -4.31 4.92
CA ASP A 6 -7.66 -5.08 6.12
C ASP A 6 -6.39 -5.92 5.89
N ARG A 7 -6.33 -6.61 4.74
CA ARG A 7 -5.15 -7.39 4.34
C ARG A 7 -3.90 -6.53 4.13
N ILE A 8 -4.07 -5.35 3.53
CA ILE A 8 -2.97 -4.37 3.35
C ILE A 8 -2.46 -3.94 4.72
N MET A 9 -3.36 -3.51 5.61
CA MET A 9 -3.01 -3.01 6.95
C MET A 9 -2.34 -4.09 7.79
N HIS A 10 -2.86 -5.32 7.79
CA HIS A 10 -2.26 -6.45 8.49
C HIS A 10 -0.83 -6.74 8.01
N THR A 11 -0.62 -6.71 6.68
CA THR A 11 0.70 -6.92 6.09
C THR A 11 1.65 -5.73 6.38
N TYR A 12 1.12 -4.52 6.37
CA TYR A 12 1.88 -3.30 6.63
C TYR A 12 2.32 -3.18 8.09
N ASP A 13 1.45 -3.58 9.03
CA ASP A 13 1.74 -3.65 10.46
C ASP A 13 2.85 -4.66 10.77
N LEU A 14 2.82 -5.83 10.13
CA LEU A 14 3.89 -6.84 10.23
C LEU A 14 5.24 -6.34 9.71
N LEU A 15 5.23 -5.59 8.60
CA LEU A 15 6.46 -5.11 7.93
C LEU A 15 7.12 -3.95 8.66
N ALA A 16 6.34 -3.18 9.41
CA ALA A 16 6.80 -1.96 9.99
C ALA A 16 6.28 -1.90 11.42
N ASN A 17 7.18 -2.18 12.36
CA ASN A 17 7.00 -1.96 13.79
C ASN A 17 6.87 -0.44 14.05
N ARG A 18 5.77 0.16 13.57
CA ARG A 18 5.50 1.59 13.63
C ARG A 18 4.60 1.93 14.80
N THR A 19 4.58 3.21 15.11
CA THR A 19 3.62 3.77 16.06
C THR A 19 2.20 3.73 15.50
N ALA A 20 1.22 3.59 16.38
CA ALA A 20 -0.20 3.60 16.02
C ALA A 20 -0.62 4.83 15.19
N ALA A 21 0.05 5.97 15.40
CA ALA A 21 -0.17 7.19 14.62
C ALA A 21 0.19 7.03 13.14
N ALA A 22 1.31 6.37 12.82
CA ALA A 22 1.71 6.10 11.45
C ALA A 22 0.79 5.07 10.77
N SER A 23 0.28 4.10 11.53
CA SER A 23 -0.71 3.14 11.04
C SER A 23 -2.07 3.79 10.76
N ASP A 24 -2.55 4.72 11.60
CA ASP A 24 -3.80 5.45 11.34
C ASP A 24 -3.69 6.31 10.08
N GLU A 25 -2.57 7.03 9.92
CA GLU A 25 -2.33 7.84 8.72
C GLU A 25 -2.25 6.98 7.46
N ALA A 26 -1.54 5.85 7.51
CA ALA A 26 -1.47 4.89 6.43
C ALA A 26 -2.86 4.36 6.06
N ARG A 27 -3.69 4.00 7.05
CA ARG A 27 -5.05 3.52 6.84
C ARG A 27 -5.91 4.55 6.10
N ARG A 28 -5.84 5.83 6.50
CA ARG A 28 -6.59 6.91 5.84
C ARG A 28 -6.15 7.09 4.39
N LYS A 29 -4.84 7.15 4.15
CA LYS A 29 -4.26 7.36 2.82
C LYS A 29 -4.57 6.18 1.88
N VAL A 30 -4.38 4.94 2.34
CA VAL A 30 -4.65 3.75 1.51
C VAL A 30 -6.14 3.56 1.26
N SER A 31 -7.00 3.84 2.24
CA SER A 31 -8.45 3.76 2.07
C SER A 31 -8.93 4.72 0.98
N ALA A 32 -8.45 5.98 0.99
CA ALA A 32 -8.75 6.95 -0.06
C ALA A 32 -8.27 6.48 -1.44
N TYR A 33 -7.05 5.96 -1.53
CA TYR A 33 -6.48 5.48 -2.80
C TYR A 33 -7.24 4.27 -3.37
N ILE A 34 -7.55 3.28 -2.53
CA ILE A 34 -8.34 2.09 -2.90
C ILE A 34 -9.74 2.48 -3.34
N LYS A 35 -10.34 3.47 -2.68
CA LYS A 35 -11.65 4.01 -3.07
C LYS A 35 -11.58 4.61 -4.48
N THR A 36 -10.58 5.43 -4.77
CA THR A 36 -10.38 6.01 -6.12
C THR A 36 -10.19 4.92 -7.18
N LEU A 37 -9.39 3.88 -6.91
CA LEU A 37 -9.22 2.75 -7.84
C LEU A 37 -10.55 2.01 -8.09
N PHE A 38 -11.33 1.81 -7.04
CA PHE A 38 -12.62 1.14 -7.13
C PHE A 38 -13.65 1.97 -7.91
N GLU A 39 -13.64 3.29 -7.73
CA GLU A 39 -14.46 4.23 -8.51
C GLU A 39 -14.00 4.29 -9.98
N ALA A 40 -12.71 4.10 -10.25
CA ALA A 40 -12.15 3.98 -11.59
C ALA A 40 -12.46 2.64 -12.28
N GLY A 41 -13.09 1.70 -11.59
CA GLY A 41 -13.50 0.39 -12.13
C GLY A 41 -12.59 -0.78 -11.75
N GLU A 42 -11.47 -0.55 -11.08
CA GLU A 42 -10.61 -1.62 -10.56
C GLU A 42 -11.26 -2.26 -9.33
N ARG A 43 -11.86 -3.43 -9.52
CA ARG A 43 -12.52 -4.21 -8.46
C ARG A 43 -11.77 -5.47 -8.06
N ASP A 44 -10.65 -5.74 -8.72
CA ASP A 44 -9.85 -6.93 -8.44
C ASP A 44 -9.21 -6.83 -7.04
N PRO A 45 -9.57 -7.73 -6.10
CA PRO A 45 -9.11 -7.62 -4.73
C PRO A 45 -7.60 -7.82 -4.59
N HIS A 46 -6.99 -8.61 -5.47
CA HIS A 46 -5.55 -8.86 -5.44
C HIS A 46 -4.77 -7.63 -5.89
N ARG A 47 -5.16 -7.01 -7.01
CA ARG A 47 -4.60 -5.76 -7.51
C ARG A 47 -4.78 -4.62 -6.52
N LEU A 48 -5.96 -4.47 -5.93
CA LEU A 48 -6.21 -3.47 -4.90
C LEU A 48 -5.23 -3.66 -3.72
N THR A 49 -5.03 -4.88 -3.24
CA THR A 49 -4.06 -5.16 -2.17
C THR A 49 -2.61 -4.82 -2.57
N VAL A 50 -2.17 -5.23 -3.77
CA VAL A 50 -0.80 -4.97 -4.25
C VAL A 50 -0.56 -3.48 -4.49
N CYS A 51 -1.49 -2.78 -5.15
CA CYS A 51 -1.43 -1.35 -5.38
C CYS A 51 -1.44 -0.57 -4.04
N GLY A 52 -2.29 -0.96 -3.09
CA GLY A 52 -2.33 -0.34 -1.77
C GLY A 52 -1.03 -0.51 -0.97
N LEU A 53 -0.45 -1.71 -0.96
CA LEU A 53 0.84 -1.97 -0.30
C LEU A 53 1.99 -1.19 -0.95
N THR A 54 2.02 -1.13 -2.28
CA THR A 54 3.02 -0.39 -3.04
C THR A 54 2.92 1.11 -2.75
N TYR A 55 1.71 1.65 -2.74
CA TYR A 55 1.45 3.05 -2.40
C TYR A 55 1.91 3.41 -0.99
N LEU A 56 1.58 2.56 0.01
CA LEU A 56 2.03 2.77 1.39
C LEU A 56 3.56 2.71 1.52
N ARG A 57 4.22 1.78 0.81
CA ARG A 57 5.68 1.67 0.79
C ARG A 57 6.34 2.89 0.13
N GLN A 58 5.73 3.47 -0.90
CA GLN A 58 6.22 4.72 -1.51
C GLN A 58 6.07 5.90 -0.55
N LEU A 59 4.95 6.01 0.14
CA LEU A 59 4.70 7.05 1.15
C LEU A 59 5.69 7.01 2.32
N ASP A 60 6.12 5.81 2.71
CA ASP A 60 7.11 5.62 3.76
C ASP A 60 8.53 6.11 3.39
N GLY A 61 8.77 6.47 2.12
CA GLY A 61 10.09 6.92 1.67
C GLY A 61 11.17 5.82 1.71
N ARG A 62 10.81 4.58 2.08
CA ARG A 62 11.69 3.39 2.02
C ARG A 62 11.78 2.74 0.64
N VAL A 63 11.31 3.44 -0.40
CA VAL A 63 11.77 3.14 -1.75
C VAL A 63 13.04 3.96 -1.93
N ASP A 64 14.18 3.35 -1.64
CA ASP A 64 15.35 3.57 -2.49
C ASP A 64 14.99 2.98 -3.86
N PRO A 65 14.71 3.80 -4.90
CA PRO A 65 14.61 3.27 -6.26
C PRO A 65 15.98 2.77 -6.79
N VAL A 66 17.05 2.85 -5.97
CA VAL A 66 18.42 2.45 -6.33
C VAL A 66 18.82 1.19 -5.57
N LYS A 67 18.22 0.03 -5.89
CA LYS A 67 18.86 -1.31 -5.70
C LYS A 67 18.06 -2.50 -6.22
N ALA A 68 16.94 -2.31 -6.91
CA ALA A 68 16.48 -3.31 -7.87
C ALA A 68 17.16 -2.99 -9.19
N GLY A 69 18.40 -3.45 -9.35
CA GLY A 69 19.12 -3.36 -10.60
C GLY A 69 18.30 -4.01 -11.71
N TYR A 70 17.62 -3.18 -12.50
CA TYR A 70 17.55 -3.40 -13.94
C TYR A 70 18.98 -3.24 -14.46
N THR A 71 19.83 -4.25 -14.25
CA THR A 71 20.98 -4.49 -15.13
C THR A 71 20.38 -5.05 -16.41
N GLY A 72 20.03 -4.15 -17.29
CA GLY A 72 19.41 -4.44 -18.57
C GLY A 72 19.71 -3.31 -19.52
N LEU A 73 21.01 -3.03 -19.72
CA LEU A 73 21.66 -2.54 -20.94
C LEU A 73 23.16 -2.38 -20.69
#